data_AF-A0A6P6FW79-F1
#
_entry.id   AF-A0A6P6FW79-F1
#
_cell.length_a   1.000
_cell.length_b   1.000
_cell.length_c   1.000
_cell.angle_alpha   90.00
_cell.angle_beta   90.00
_cell.angle_gamma   90.00
#
_symmetry.space_group_name_H-M   'P 1'
#
loop_
_entity.id
_entity.type
_entity.pdbx_description
1 polymer ?
#
loop_
_entity_poly.entity_id
_entity_poly.type
_entity_poly.pdbx_seq_one_letter_code
_entity_poly.pdbx_strand_id
1 'polypeptide(L)'
;MYAIRHVIVVDTNGGGNFSTVQGAIDMVPEHNTQRVKIYILPGTIREKIYIPITKPYISFIGQMNHTSRTILTWHDLASDKNQYGIALETYNSASVTIESDYFCATRITFENSAVPVRRGQGNQVVALRIAGDKAMFYKARFLGKQDTLLDESGTHFFYKCFIQGRVDFVFGRARSLYKECHLNSIAKRSGAIAAHHRDSPDDLSNVFIHFPVGKQG
;
A
#
# COMPACT_ATOMS: atom_id res chain seq x y z
N MET A 1 3.59 28.72 17.45
CA MET A 1 3.63 28.25 16.05
C MET A 1 4.76 27.22 15.96
N TYR A 2 4.44 25.92 15.98
CA TYR A 2 5.46 24.88 15.89
C TYR A 2 5.94 24.78 14.43
N ALA A 3 7.23 25.01 14.19
CA ALA A 3 7.82 24.77 12.88
C ALA A 3 7.69 23.27 12.56
N ILE A 4 6.99 22.95 11.46
CA ILE A 4 6.91 21.58 10.99
C ILE A 4 8.32 21.14 10.60
N ARG A 5 8.87 20.18 11.35
CA ARG A 5 10.07 19.49 10.91
C ARG A 5 9.74 18.81 9.60
N HIS A 6 10.47 19.17 8.54
CA HIS A 6 10.27 18.62 7.20
C HIS A 6 10.52 17.10 7.15
N VAL A 7 11.15 16.56 8.20
CA VAL A 7 11.35 15.15 8.45
C VAL A 7 10.83 14.80 9.84
N ILE A 8 9.89 13.86 9.91
CA ILE A 8 9.38 13.24 11.12
C ILE A 8 9.97 11.84 11.19
N VAL A 9 10.64 11.48 12.28
CA VAL A 9 11.22 10.15 12.48
C VAL A 9 10.25 9.27 13.27
N VAL A 10 9.95 8.08 12.76
CA VAL A 10 9.19 7.06 13.47
C VAL A 10 10.14 5.94 13.89
N ASP A 11 10.17 5.65 15.19
CA ASP A 11 10.91 4.54 15.79
C ASP A 11 10.01 3.85 16.82
N THR A 12 9.63 2.61 16.56
CA THR A 12 8.79 1.82 17.46
C THR A 12 9.45 1.55 18.82
N ASN A 13 10.76 1.73 18.95
CA ASN A 13 11.49 1.62 20.21
C ASN A 13 11.55 2.95 20.99
N GLY A 14 10.98 4.03 20.45
CA GLY A 14 10.84 5.32 21.15
C GLY A 14 11.98 6.33 20.94
N GLY A 15 13.00 6.03 20.13
CA GLY A 15 14.10 6.96 19.83
C GLY A 15 13.76 8.04 18.78
N GLY A 16 12.57 7.99 18.19
CA GLY A 16 12.09 8.89 17.15
C GLY A 16 11.22 10.03 17.69
N ASN A 17 10.59 10.77 16.76
CA ASN A 17 9.57 11.76 17.12
C ASN A 17 8.25 11.09 17.50
N PHE A 18 7.95 9.94 16.91
CA PHE A 18 6.77 9.12 17.19
C PHE A 18 7.15 7.64 17.32
N SER A 19 6.41 6.92 18.14
CA SER A 19 6.49 5.46 18.23
C SER A 19 5.55 4.75 17.25
N THR A 20 4.60 5.46 16.64
CA THR A 20 3.64 4.93 15.67
C THR A 20 3.67 5.70 14.36
N VAL A 21 3.33 5.04 13.26
CA VAL A 21 3.23 5.68 11.94
C VAL A 21 1.96 6.52 11.86
N GLN A 22 0.84 6.03 12.42
CA GLN A 22 -0.40 6.81 12.44
C GLN A 22 -0.23 8.12 13.23
N GLY A 23 0.43 8.11 14.38
CA GLY A 23 0.67 9.32 15.16
C GLY A 23 1.50 10.38 14.42
N ALA A 24 2.45 9.95 13.57
CA ALA A 24 3.21 10.86 12.71
C ALA A 24 2.34 11.48 11.60
N ILE A 25 1.40 10.72 11.03
CA ILE A 25 0.42 11.22 10.05
C ILE A 25 -0.55 12.21 10.70
N ASP A 26 -1.00 11.91 11.92
CA ASP A 26 -1.99 12.72 12.65
C ASP A 26 -1.49 14.15 12.90
N MET A 27 -0.17 14.31 13.01
CA MET A 27 0.49 15.61 13.20
C MET A 27 0.67 16.43 11.93
N VAL A 28 0.49 15.84 10.74
CA VAL A 28 0.44 16.60 9.49
C VAL A 28 -0.85 17.43 9.48
N PRO A 29 -0.79 18.76 9.26
CA PRO A 29 -1.98 19.58 9.23
C PRO A 29 -2.96 19.18 8.12
N GLU A 30 -4.24 19.43 8.37
CA GLU A 30 -5.24 19.40 7.29
C GLU A 30 -4.90 20.43 6.21
N HIS A 31 -5.23 20.09 4.96
CA HIS A 31 -4.96 20.86 3.75
C HIS A 31 -3.48 21.23 3.55
N ASN A 32 -2.57 20.37 4.04
CA ASN A 32 -1.13 20.56 3.93
C ASN A 32 -0.68 20.80 2.48
N THR A 33 0.08 21.86 2.22
CA THR A 33 0.58 22.20 0.88
C THR A 33 2.07 21.92 0.68
N GLN A 34 2.74 21.40 1.70
CA GLN A 34 4.20 21.22 1.72
C GLN A 34 4.59 19.76 1.95
N ARG A 35 5.65 19.27 1.32
CA ARG A 35 6.03 17.87 1.46
C ARG A 35 6.53 17.54 2.87
N VAL A 36 5.79 16.70 3.60
CA VAL A 36 6.21 16.14 4.89
C VAL A 36 6.80 14.76 4.69
N LYS A 37 8.04 14.55 5.14
CA LYS A 37 8.74 13.28 5.02
C LYS A 37 8.66 12.53 6.34
N ILE A 38 8.01 11.38 6.36
CA ILE A 38 7.97 10.47 7.50
C ILE A 38 9.02 9.39 7.25
N TYR A 39 10.14 9.49 7.98
CA TYR A 39 11.24 8.53 7.94
C TYR A 39 10.97 7.43 8.97
N ILE A 40 10.76 6.21 8.50
CA ILE A 40 10.32 5.09 9.32
C ILE A 40 11.49 4.13 9.47
N LEU A 41 11.97 3.94 10.71
CA LEU A 41 13.08 3.03 11.00
C LEU A 41 12.70 1.57 10.68
N PRO A 42 13.70 0.69 10.45
CA PRO A 42 13.45 -0.73 10.21
C PRO A 42 12.70 -1.40 11.36
N GLY A 43 11.85 -2.36 11.00
CA GLY A 43 11.04 -3.13 11.92
C GLY A 43 9.76 -3.62 11.27
N THR A 44 9.05 -4.49 11.97
CA THR A 44 7.68 -4.87 11.64
C THR A 44 6.73 -4.02 12.47
N ILE A 45 6.10 -3.05 11.82
CA ILE A 45 5.14 -2.12 12.41
C ILE A 45 3.74 -2.70 12.19
N ARG A 46 3.10 -3.15 13.28
CA ARG A 46 1.76 -3.74 13.26
C ARG A 46 0.70 -2.68 13.58
N GLU A 47 0.31 -1.93 12.56
CA GLU A 47 -0.65 -0.83 12.66
C GLU A 47 -1.58 -0.84 11.44
N LYS A 48 -2.86 -0.52 11.66
CA LYS A 48 -3.78 -0.18 10.57
C LYS A 48 -3.64 1.31 10.28
N ILE A 49 -3.16 1.66 9.08
CA ILE A 49 -2.75 3.03 8.75
C ILE A 49 -3.74 3.64 7.76
N TYR A 50 -4.16 4.87 8.03
CA TYR A 50 -5.03 5.66 7.16
C TYR A 50 -4.45 7.05 6.93
N ILE A 51 -4.30 7.42 5.66
CA ILE A 51 -3.90 8.76 5.24
C ILE A 51 -5.09 9.41 4.51
N PRO A 52 -5.78 10.37 5.16
CA PRO A 52 -6.99 10.97 4.59
C PRO A 52 -6.67 11.87 3.40
N ILE A 53 -7.65 12.06 2.53
CA ILE A 53 -7.59 12.96 1.37
C ILE A 53 -7.21 14.40 1.73
N THR A 54 -7.55 14.82 2.94
CA THR A 54 -7.30 16.16 3.45
C THR A 54 -5.83 16.42 3.80
N LYS A 55 -4.94 15.42 3.77
CA LYS A 55 -3.51 15.56 4.11
C LYS A 55 -2.58 15.24 2.92
N PRO A 56 -2.55 16.05 1.85
CA PRO A 56 -1.71 15.77 0.68
C PRO A 56 -0.21 15.94 0.97
N TYR A 57 0.62 15.51 0.01
CA TYR A 57 2.09 15.68 0.04
C TYR A 57 2.84 14.92 1.17
N ILE A 58 2.28 13.81 1.66
CA ILE A 58 2.99 12.95 2.62
C ILE A 58 3.96 12.01 1.88
N SER A 59 5.15 11.81 2.44
CA SER A 59 6.13 10.84 1.93
C SER A 59 6.57 9.85 3.00
N PHE A 60 6.45 8.56 2.73
CA PHE A 60 7.06 7.52 3.55
C PHE A 60 8.45 7.16 3.02
N ILE A 61 9.43 7.16 3.93
CA ILE A 61 10.83 6.89 3.59
C ILE A 61 11.37 5.80 4.51
N GLY A 62 11.63 4.63 3.96
CA GLY A 62 12.38 3.57 4.63
C GLY A 62 13.89 3.83 4.58
N GLN A 63 14.64 3.09 5.39
CA GLN A 63 16.09 3.27 5.49
C GLN A 63 16.84 3.05 4.16
N MET A 64 17.81 3.92 3.88
CA MET A 64 18.71 3.75 2.74
C MET A 64 19.51 2.46 2.83
N ASN A 65 19.78 1.82 1.68
CA ASN A 65 20.52 0.55 1.54
C ASN A 65 19.87 -0.70 2.19
N HIS A 66 18.83 -0.52 3.01
CA HIS A 66 18.04 -1.61 3.58
C HIS A 66 16.64 -1.64 2.96
N THR A 67 16.58 -1.84 1.64
CA THR A 67 15.30 -2.07 0.97
C THR A 67 14.62 -3.24 1.67
N SER A 68 13.32 -3.12 1.97
CA SER A 68 12.45 -4.17 2.53
C SER A 68 12.43 -4.38 4.05
N ARG A 69 13.22 -3.66 4.87
CA ARG A 69 13.25 -3.92 6.34
C ARG A 69 12.23 -3.13 7.15
N THR A 70 11.59 -2.13 6.56
CA THR A 70 10.47 -1.41 7.17
C THR A 70 9.18 -2.02 6.63
N ILE A 71 8.47 -2.77 7.47
CA ILE A 71 7.26 -3.52 7.10
C ILE A 71 6.08 -2.91 7.83
N LEU A 72 5.16 -2.31 7.08
CA LEU A 72 3.87 -1.84 7.56
C LEU A 72 2.86 -2.96 7.34
N THR A 73 2.30 -3.51 8.42
CA THR A 73 1.42 -4.68 8.32
C THR A 73 0.20 -4.66 9.22
N TRP A 74 -0.88 -5.22 8.70
CA TRP A 74 -2.05 -5.61 9.46
C TRP A 74 -2.50 -7.03 9.05
N HIS A 75 -3.70 -7.45 9.45
CA HIS A 75 -4.16 -8.83 9.29
C HIS A 75 -5.69 -8.97 9.13
N ASP A 76 -6.36 -7.98 8.57
CA ASP A 76 -7.80 -8.06 8.30
C ASP A 76 -8.08 -8.84 7.01
N LEU A 77 -9.14 -9.64 7.03
CA LEU A 77 -9.82 -10.24 5.87
C LEU A 77 -11.04 -9.40 5.50
N ALA A 78 -11.45 -9.44 4.24
CA ALA A 78 -12.71 -8.82 3.81
C ALA A 78 -13.96 -9.39 4.53
N SER A 79 -13.90 -10.64 4.96
CA SER A 79 -14.96 -11.28 5.75
C SER A 79 -14.97 -10.90 7.24
N ASP A 80 -13.90 -10.28 7.75
CA ASP A 80 -13.85 -9.88 9.15
C ASP A 80 -14.88 -8.78 9.41
N LYS A 81 -15.34 -8.70 10.66
CA LYS A 81 -16.41 -7.78 11.06
C LYS A 81 -15.84 -6.60 11.81
N ASN A 82 -16.32 -5.40 11.51
CA ASN A 82 -16.06 -4.22 12.31
C ASN A 82 -16.82 -4.27 13.65
N GLN A 83 -16.67 -3.23 14.48
CA GLN A 83 -17.32 -3.10 15.78
C GLN A 83 -18.86 -3.14 15.75
N TYR A 84 -19.48 -2.92 14.59
CA TYR A 84 -20.92 -2.99 14.38
C TYR A 84 -21.39 -4.34 13.83
N GLY A 85 -20.48 -5.31 13.70
CA GLY A 85 -20.79 -6.64 13.16
C GLY A 85 -20.92 -6.69 11.64
N ILE A 86 -20.57 -5.60 10.94
CA ILE A 86 -20.63 -5.48 9.47
C ILE A 86 -19.30 -5.94 8.88
N ALA A 87 -19.35 -6.72 7.79
CA ALA A 87 -18.15 -7.16 7.10
C ALA A 87 -17.31 -5.96 6.63
N LEU A 88 -15.99 -6.07 6.71
CA LEU A 88 -15.07 -5.04 6.26
C LEU A 88 -15.13 -4.86 4.74
N GLU A 89 -15.47 -5.93 4.02
CA GLU A 89 -15.35 -6.01 2.57
C GLU A 89 -13.91 -5.78 2.10
N THR A 90 -13.67 -5.86 0.79
CA THR A 90 -12.31 -5.75 0.23
C THR A 90 -11.66 -4.42 0.60
N TYR A 91 -12.39 -3.31 0.51
CA TYR A 91 -11.86 -1.96 0.71
C TYR A 91 -11.34 -1.74 2.14
N ASN A 92 -12.07 -2.18 3.17
CA ASN A 92 -11.65 -1.94 4.56
C ASN A 92 -10.73 -3.04 5.11
N SER A 93 -10.42 -4.08 4.33
CA SER A 93 -9.39 -5.08 4.68
C SER A 93 -7.95 -4.55 4.53
N ALA A 94 -7.78 -3.37 3.94
CA ALA A 94 -6.47 -2.78 3.69
C ALA A 94 -5.67 -2.55 4.97
N SER A 95 -4.41 -3.00 4.97
CA SER A 95 -3.47 -2.70 6.07
C SER A 95 -3.07 -1.22 6.08
N VAL A 96 -2.90 -0.66 4.89
CA VAL A 96 -2.67 0.77 4.68
C VAL A 96 -3.67 1.29 3.63
N THR A 97 -4.37 2.36 3.96
CA THR A 97 -5.28 3.08 3.05
C THR A 97 -4.76 4.49 2.83
N ILE A 98 -4.62 4.89 1.57
CA ILE A 98 -4.10 6.19 1.17
C ILE A 98 -5.09 6.85 0.23
N GLU A 99 -5.78 7.88 0.72
CA GLU A 99 -6.67 8.73 -0.07
C GLU A 99 -6.03 10.09 -0.38
N SER A 100 -4.82 10.31 0.12
CA SER A 100 -4.05 11.55 0.00
C SER A 100 -3.34 11.70 -1.34
N ASP A 101 -3.54 12.85 -2.00
CA ASP A 101 -2.87 13.21 -3.25
C ASP A 101 -1.36 13.47 -3.06
N TYR A 102 -0.59 13.24 -4.13
CA TYR A 102 0.87 13.46 -4.19
C TYR A 102 1.67 12.61 -3.20
N PHE A 103 1.08 11.52 -2.71
CA PHE A 103 1.73 10.58 -1.82
C PHE A 103 2.97 9.97 -2.47
N CYS A 104 4.03 9.78 -1.68
CA CYS A 104 5.23 9.08 -2.13
C CYS A 104 5.66 8.02 -1.12
N ALA A 105 6.06 6.85 -1.58
CA ALA A 105 6.71 5.86 -0.72
C ALA A 105 8.00 5.34 -1.35
N THR A 106 9.06 5.25 -0.55
CA THR A 106 10.29 4.58 -0.98
C THR A 106 10.85 3.64 0.07
N ARG A 107 11.26 2.44 -0.37
CA ARG A 107 11.88 1.41 0.49
C ARG A 107 11.00 0.93 1.65
N ILE A 108 9.69 0.99 1.48
CA ILE A 108 8.68 0.48 2.41
C ILE A 108 8.11 -0.83 1.88
N THR A 109 7.85 -1.77 2.78
CA THR A 109 7.04 -2.96 2.52
C THR A 109 5.65 -2.73 3.10
N PHE A 110 4.63 -2.85 2.26
CA PHE A 110 3.22 -2.93 2.65
C PHE A 110 2.80 -4.40 2.65
N GLU A 111 2.25 -4.88 3.75
CA GLU A 111 1.90 -6.29 3.90
C GLU A 111 0.54 -6.47 4.58
N ASN A 112 -0.30 -7.35 4.03
CA ASN A 112 -1.39 -7.95 4.81
C ASN A 112 -1.03 -9.40 5.14
N SER A 113 -0.85 -9.67 6.43
CA SER A 113 -0.37 -10.95 6.94
C SER A 113 -1.49 -11.96 7.21
N ALA A 114 -2.75 -11.60 6.93
CA ALA A 114 -3.90 -12.46 7.15
C ALA A 114 -3.77 -13.84 6.46
N VAL A 115 -4.26 -14.86 7.17
CA VAL A 115 -4.32 -16.24 6.67
C VAL A 115 -5.78 -16.65 6.58
N PRO A 116 -6.35 -16.78 5.37
CA PRO A 116 -7.70 -17.28 5.22
C PRO A 116 -7.85 -18.67 5.85
N VAL A 117 -8.71 -18.81 6.84
CA VAL A 117 -8.89 -20.06 7.60
C VAL A 117 -9.87 -21.01 6.88
N ARG A 118 -10.72 -20.50 5.98
CA ARG A 118 -11.75 -21.27 5.28
C ARG A 118 -11.62 -21.15 3.77
N ARG A 119 -11.93 -22.26 3.08
CA ARG A 119 -12.22 -22.22 1.63
C ARG A 119 -13.59 -21.57 1.46
N GLY A 120 -13.68 -20.45 0.74
CA GLY A 120 -14.93 -19.69 0.61
C GLY A 120 -14.73 -18.27 0.06
N GLN A 121 -15.80 -17.48 0.07
CA GLN A 121 -15.79 -16.06 -0.29
C GLN A 121 -15.23 -15.21 0.87
N GLY A 122 -14.77 -13.98 0.58
CA GLY A 122 -14.28 -13.05 1.61
C GLY A 122 -12.79 -13.18 1.96
N ASN A 123 -12.01 -13.89 1.15
CA ASN A 123 -10.59 -14.19 1.39
C ASN A 123 -9.62 -13.09 0.92
N GLN A 124 -10.14 -11.93 0.51
CA GLN A 124 -9.34 -10.77 0.10
C GLN A 124 -8.54 -10.24 1.29
N VAL A 125 -7.27 -9.89 1.04
CA VAL A 125 -6.29 -9.48 2.04
C VAL A 125 -5.46 -8.31 1.50
N VAL A 126 -6.07 -7.13 1.46
CA VAL A 126 -5.45 -5.95 0.85
C VAL A 126 -4.28 -5.46 1.70
N ALA A 127 -3.08 -5.40 1.10
CA ALA A 127 -1.89 -4.86 1.74
C ALA A 127 -1.85 -3.33 1.65
N LEU A 128 -2.17 -2.80 0.46
CA LEU A 128 -2.30 -1.37 0.23
C LEU A 128 -3.55 -1.09 -0.62
N ARG A 129 -4.31 -0.08 -0.20
CA ARG A 129 -5.30 0.63 -1.00
C ARG A 129 -4.81 2.05 -1.29
N ILE A 130 -4.76 2.45 -2.56
CA ILE A 130 -4.36 3.79 -3.00
C ILE A 130 -5.45 4.38 -3.91
N ALA A 131 -5.97 5.54 -3.52
CA ALA A 131 -7.02 6.27 -4.23
C ALA A 131 -6.66 7.74 -4.54
N GLY A 132 -5.68 8.30 -3.83
CA GLY A 132 -5.22 9.68 -4.02
C GLY A 132 -4.40 9.86 -5.31
N ASP A 133 -4.58 10.97 -6.00
CA ASP A 133 -4.00 11.20 -7.32
C ASP A 133 -2.51 11.54 -7.27
N LYS A 134 -1.79 11.25 -8.36
CA LYS A 134 -0.36 11.56 -8.56
C LYS A 134 0.57 10.93 -7.51
N ALA A 135 0.28 9.70 -7.10
CA ALA A 135 1.12 8.95 -6.17
C ALA A 135 2.34 8.29 -6.85
N MET A 136 3.44 8.15 -6.11
CA MET A 136 4.66 7.47 -6.57
C MET A 136 5.16 6.44 -5.56
N PHE A 137 5.50 5.26 -6.06
CA PHE A 137 6.13 4.19 -5.28
C PHE A 137 7.47 3.83 -5.90
N TYR A 138 8.56 3.93 -5.13
CA TYR A 138 9.92 3.64 -5.61
C TYR A 138 10.65 2.63 -4.73
N LYS A 139 11.02 1.47 -5.28
CA LYS A 139 11.60 0.36 -4.51
C LYS A 139 10.73 -0.05 -3.32
N ALA A 140 9.42 0.02 -3.50
CA ALA A 140 8.44 -0.46 -2.52
C ALA A 140 8.13 -1.93 -2.75
N ARG A 141 7.61 -2.59 -1.71
CA ARG A 141 7.16 -3.98 -1.78
C ARG A 141 5.72 -4.09 -1.34
N PHE A 142 4.95 -4.95 -2.00
CA PHE A 142 3.55 -5.20 -1.70
C PHE A 142 3.38 -6.71 -1.55
N LEU A 143 3.07 -7.15 -0.33
CA LEU A 143 3.05 -8.56 0.05
C LEU A 143 1.64 -8.95 0.52
N GLY A 144 1.04 -9.91 -0.16
CA GLY A 144 -0.25 -10.44 0.23
C GLY A 144 -0.54 -11.77 -0.46
N LYS A 145 -1.82 -12.13 -0.48
CA LYS A 145 -2.31 -13.33 -1.16
C LYS A 145 -3.32 -12.93 -2.22
N GLN A 146 -4.59 -12.84 -1.88
CA GLN A 146 -5.63 -12.38 -2.79
C GLN A 146 -5.81 -10.87 -2.64
N ASP A 147 -5.95 -10.15 -3.75
CA ASP A 147 -6.26 -8.71 -3.77
C ASP A 147 -5.17 -7.87 -3.05
N THR A 148 -3.90 -8.11 -3.33
CA THR A 148 -2.77 -7.52 -2.56
C THR A 148 -2.67 -6.01 -2.69
N LEU A 149 -2.70 -5.47 -3.92
CA LEU A 149 -2.62 -4.05 -4.21
C LEU A 149 -3.91 -3.58 -4.86
N LEU A 150 -4.71 -2.82 -4.12
CA LEU A 150 -5.88 -2.12 -4.62
C LEU A 150 -5.45 -0.74 -5.15
N ASP A 151 -5.18 -0.69 -6.45
CA ASP A 151 -4.85 0.47 -7.25
C ASP A 151 -6.14 1.16 -7.72
N GLU A 152 -6.86 1.76 -6.76
CA GLU A 152 -8.29 2.06 -6.87
C GLU A 152 -8.62 3.13 -7.91
N SER A 153 -8.01 4.32 -7.78
CA SER A 153 -8.29 5.50 -8.61
C SER A 153 -7.09 6.44 -8.63
N GLY A 154 -7.07 7.38 -9.59
CA GLY A 154 -5.99 8.37 -9.73
C GLY A 154 -4.92 7.96 -10.74
N THR A 155 -3.81 8.68 -10.77
CA THR A 155 -2.66 8.44 -11.65
C THR A 155 -1.44 8.06 -10.82
N HIS A 156 -0.92 6.85 -10.96
CA HIS A 156 0.19 6.39 -10.14
C HIS A 156 1.41 5.94 -10.94
N PHE A 157 2.58 6.07 -10.32
CA PHE A 157 3.83 5.56 -10.88
C PHE A 157 4.54 4.62 -9.92
N PHE A 158 4.64 3.35 -10.31
CA PHE A 158 5.36 2.32 -9.58
C PHE A 158 6.67 2.03 -10.30
N TYR A 159 7.80 2.26 -9.64
CA TYR A 159 9.13 2.09 -10.22
C TYR A 159 10.03 1.21 -9.37
N LYS A 160 10.57 0.14 -9.97
CA LYS A 160 11.43 -0.85 -9.27
C LYS A 160 10.75 -1.49 -8.06
N CYS A 161 9.43 -1.64 -8.11
CA CYS A 161 8.66 -2.25 -7.03
C CYS A 161 8.60 -3.78 -7.16
N PHE A 162 8.39 -4.47 -6.05
CA PHE A 162 8.10 -5.90 -6.02
C PHE A 162 6.68 -6.12 -5.51
N ILE A 163 5.86 -6.85 -6.25
CA ILE A 163 4.47 -7.13 -5.89
C ILE A 163 4.29 -8.65 -5.87
N GLN A 164 3.74 -9.17 -4.78
CA GLN A 164 3.52 -10.60 -4.61
C GLN A 164 2.07 -10.90 -4.25
N GLY A 165 1.49 -11.89 -4.93
CA GLY A 165 0.20 -12.44 -4.54
C GLY A 165 -0.17 -13.70 -5.32
N ARG A 166 -1.44 -14.11 -5.16
CA ARG A 166 -1.99 -15.37 -5.66
C ARG A 166 -3.05 -15.16 -6.74
N VAL A 167 -4.06 -14.36 -6.44
CA VAL A 167 -5.24 -14.09 -7.29
C VAL A 167 -5.48 -12.59 -7.28
N ASP A 168 -5.67 -12.00 -8.46
CA ASP A 168 -6.01 -10.58 -8.69
C ASP A 168 -5.19 -9.61 -7.83
N PHE A 169 -3.89 -9.90 -7.70
CA PHE A 169 -3.07 -9.25 -6.68
C PHE A 169 -2.65 -7.81 -7.04
N VAL A 170 -3.00 -7.35 -8.24
CA VAL A 170 -3.09 -5.93 -8.62
C VAL A 170 -4.46 -5.71 -9.25
N PHE A 171 -5.27 -4.81 -8.69
CA PHE A 171 -6.64 -4.60 -9.17
C PHE A 171 -7.12 -3.17 -8.89
N GLY A 172 -8.14 -2.73 -9.64
CA GLY A 172 -8.72 -1.39 -9.53
C GLY A 172 -8.87 -0.67 -10.87
N ARG A 173 -9.11 0.64 -10.81
CA ARG A 173 -9.44 1.52 -11.95
C ARG A 173 -8.44 2.67 -12.17
N ALA A 174 -7.35 2.73 -11.40
CA ALA A 174 -6.37 3.79 -11.57
C ALA A 174 -5.68 3.76 -12.95
N ARG A 175 -5.08 4.89 -13.32
CA ARG A 175 -4.23 5.08 -14.50
C ARG A 175 -2.77 4.97 -14.08
N SER A 176 -2.27 3.75 -13.98
CA SER A 176 -0.94 3.51 -13.40
C SER A 176 0.09 3.05 -14.43
N LEU A 177 1.31 3.57 -14.28
CA LEU A 177 2.49 3.05 -14.95
C LEU A 177 3.30 2.23 -13.96
N TYR A 178 3.47 0.94 -14.26
CA TYR A 178 4.46 0.10 -13.60
C TYR A 178 5.69 0.07 -14.49
N LYS A 179 6.87 0.30 -13.93
CA LYS A 179 8.14 0.29 -14.68
C LYS A 179 9.20 -0.46 -13.90
N GLU A 180 9.84 -1.44 -14.54
CA GLU A 180 10.88 -2.28 -13.92
C GLU A 180 10.39 -2.95 -12.62
N CYS A 181 9.09 -3.24 -12.55
CA CYS A 181 8.49 -3.93 -11.42
C CYS A 181 8.60 -5.45 -11.59
N HIS A 182 8.75 -6.15 -10.47
CA HIS A 182 8.74 -7.60 -10.44
C HIS A 182 7.42 -8.11 -9.83
N LEU A 183 6.67 -8.89 -10.61
CA LEU A 183 5.43 -9.54 -10.16
C LEU A 183 5.72 -11.00 -9.83
N ASN A 184 5.59 -11.35 -8.55
CA ASN A 184 5.86 -12.70 -8.05
C ASN A 184 4.54 -13.43 -7.73
N SER A 185 4.17 -14.42 -8.55
CA SER A 185 3.00 -15.23 -8.26
C SER A 185 3.37 -16.39 -7.33
N ILE A 186 2.63 -16.51 -6.22
CA ILE A 186 2.73 -17.64 -5.27
C ILE A 186 1.62 -18.68 -5.47
N ALA A 187 0.92 -18.64 -6.61
CA ALA A 187 -0.15 -19.58 -6.93
C ALA A 187 0.39 -20.96 -7.31
N LYS A 188 -0.10 -22.01 -6.62
CA LYS A 188 0.33 -23.41 -6.85
C LYS A 188 -0.35 -24.10 -8.04
N ARG A 189 -1.46 -23.56 -8.57
CA ARG A 189 -2.23 -24.19 -9.67
C ARG A 189 -2.70 -23.16 -10.71
N SER A 190 -3.56 -22.24 -10.29
CA SER A 190 -4.10 -21.15 -11.10
C SER A 190 -4.08 -19.85 -10.30
N GLY A 191 -3.85 -18.74 -11.00
CA GLY A 191 -3.79 -17.40 -10.45
C GLY A 191 -3.91 -16.38 -11.57
N ALA A 192 -4.39 -15.19 -11.25
CA ALA A 192 -4.45 -14.05 -12.15
C ALA A 192 -3.57 -12.93 -11.59
N ILE A 193 -2.88 -12.22 -12.48
CA ILE A 193 -1.86 -11.24 -12.12
C ILE A 193 -2.48 -9.85 -11.92
N ALA A 194 -3.35 -9.45 -12.84
CA ALA A 194 -4.06 -8.19 -12.77
C ALA A 194 -5.53 -8.39 -13.16
N ALA A 195 -6.45 -7.76 -12.41
CA ALA A 195 -7.86 -7.70 -12.73
C ALA A 195 -8.27 -6.24 -12.90
N HIS A 196 -8.28 -5.78 -14.16
CA HIS A 196 -8.72 -4.43 -14.51
C HIS A 196 -10.21 -4.38 -14.77
N HIS A 197 -10.87 -3.43 -14.12
CA HIS A 197 -12.26 -3.11 -14.39
C HIS A 197 -12.30 -1.82 -15.24
N ARG A 198 -12.65 -1.95 -16.52
CA ARG A 198 -12.94 -0.82 -17.41
C ARG A 198 -14.45 -0.67 -17.51
N ASP A 199 -14.94 0.56 -17.42
CA ASP A 199 -16.37 0.85 -17.64
C ASP A 199 -16.64 1.32 -19.06
N SER A 200 -15.61 1.86 -19.74
CA SER A 200 -15.72 2.31 -21.13
C SER A 200 -14.47 1.97 -21.98
N PRO A 201 -14.59 1.93 -23.32
CA PRO A 201 -13.45 1.78 -24.23
C PRO A 201 -12.42 2.93 -24.16
N ASP A 202 -12.85 4.11 -23.70
CA ASP A 202 -12.04 5.33 -23.64
C ASP A 202 -11.24 5.47 -22.33
N ASP A 203 -11.45 4.57 -21.37
CA ASP A 203 -10.72 4.54 -20.11
C ASP A 203 -9.24 4.16 -20.35
N LEU A 204 -8.34 5.09 -20.02
CA LEU A 204 -6.89 4.83 -20.01
C LEU A 204 -6.58 3.75 -18.97
N SER A 205 -5.85 2.71 -19.38
CA SER A 205 -5.59 1.50 -18.58
C SER A 205 -4.20 1.50 -17.97
N ASN A 206 -3.97 0.57 -17.02
CA ASN A 206 -2.63 0.33 -16.49
C ASN A 206 -1.67 -0.10 -17.59
N VAL A 207 -0.57 0.63 -17.69
CA VAL A 207 0.50 0.32 -18.61
C VAL A 207 1.62 -0.35 -17.85
N PHE A 208 1.93 -1.56 -18.27
CA PHE A 208 3.07 -2.30 -17.80
C PHE A 208 4.18 -2.10 -18.86
N ILE A 209 5.27 -1.36 -18.54
CA ILE A 209 6.56 -1.36 -19.31
C ILE A 209 7.78 -2.06 -18.60
N HIS A 210 8.38 -3.09 -19.25
CA HIS A 210 9.44 -4.01 -18.75
C HIS A 210 9.13 -4.86 -17.49
N PHE A 211 8.52 -6.06 -17.65
CA PHE A 211 8.11 -6.99 -16.57
C PHE A 211 8.72 -8.37 -16.72
N PRO A 212 9.57 -8.78 -15.78
CA PRO A 212 9.73 -10.19 -15.48
C PRO A 212 8.54 -10.69 -14.64
N VAL A 213 7.79 -11.67 -15.16
CA VAL A 213 6.83 -12.47 -14.39
C VAL A 213 7.55 -13.72 -13.90
N GLY A 214 7.63 -13.91 -12.58
CA GLY A 214 8.25 -15.09 -11.96
C GLY A 214 7.24 -16.01 -11.29
N LYS A 215 7.44 -17.32 -11.40
CA LYS A 215 6.89 -18.34 -10.49
C LYS A 215 8.03 -18.84 -9.61
N GLN A 216 7.84 -18.96 -8.30
CA GLN A 216 8.71 -19.84 -7.52
C GLN A 216 8.36 -21.29 -7.86
N GLY A 217 9.38 -22.04 -8.32
CA GLY A 217 9.33 -23.50 -8.48
C GLY A 217 9.26 -24.22 -7.14
#